data_AF-A0A221NQ40-F1
#
_entry.id   AF-A0A221NQ40-F1
#
_cell.length_a   1.000
_cell.length_b   1.000
_cell.length_c   1.000
_cell.angle_alpha   90.00
_cell.angle_beta   90.00
_cell.angle_gamma   90.00
#
_symmetry.space_group_name_H-M   'P 1'
#
loop_
_entity.id
_entity.type
_entity.pdbx_description
1 polymer ?
#
loop_
_entity_poly.entity_id
_entity_poly.type
_entity_poly.pdbx_seq_one_letter_code
_entity_poly.pdbx_strand_id
1 'polypeptide(L)'
;MFKGFKDFILRGNVIELAIAVVIGSAFTALVTAFTNNIINPVIAAAGGMNADGLGFKIWENNPATMVNIGAVLTALVTFVITAAVVYFIFVAPMNKINSLVKDRLSTEEPEEEPLPADTALLAEIRDLLKDAAAARSIARTSDLESDLDSELDSDRTR
;
A
#
# COMPACT_ATOMS: atom_id res chain seq x y z
N MET A 1 -3.84 36.07 -3.28
CA MET A 1 -3.80 34.78 -4.00
C MET A 1 -2.65 33.89 -3.53
N PHE A 2 -1.41 34.40 -3.46
CA PHE A 2 -0.24 33.64 -2.95
C PHE A 2 -0.41 33.04 -1.55
N LYS A 3 -1.07 33.75 -0.62
CA LYS A 3 -1.36 33.24 0.73
C LYS A 3 -2.34 32.05 0.71
N GLY A 4 -3.44 32.16 -0.03
CA GLY A 4 -4.41 31.07 -0.20
C GLY A 4 -3.87 29.87 -0.96
N PHE A 5 -2.91 30.07 -1.88
CA PHE A 5 -2.19 28.98 -2.55
C PHE A 5 -1.25 28.24 -1.60
N LYS A 6 -0.51 28.98 -0.75
CA LYS A 6 0.30 28.39 0.32
C LYS A 6 -0.57 27.59 1.30
N ASP A 7 -1.70 28.14 1.73
CA ASP A 7 -2.64 27.47 2.64
C ASP A 7 -3.33 26.24 1.99
N PHE A 8 -3.39 26.19 0.65
CA PHE A 8 -3.89 25.03 -0.09
C PHE A 8 -2.84 23.92 -0.17
N ILE A 9 -1.60 24.26 -0.52
CA ILE A 9 -0.48 23.29 -0.58
C ILE A 9 -0.16 22.75 0.82
N LEU A 10 -0.25 23.57 1.87
CA LEU A 10 0.03 23.14 3.25
C LEU A 10 -1.01 22.15 3.81
N ARG A 11 -2.11 21.86 3.10
CA ARG A 11 -2.90 20.65 3.41
C ARG A 11 -2.08 19.46 2.94
N GLY A 12 -1.33 18.85 3.86
CA GLY A 12 -0.30 17.82 3.62
C GLY A 12 -0.64 16.76 2.56
N ASN A 13 -1.91 16.33 2.50
CA ASN A 13 -2.41 15.41 1.48
C ASN A 13 -2.13 15.86 0.02
N VAL A 14 -2.10 17.16 -0.29
CA VAL A 14 -1.85 17.66 -1.65
C VAL A 14 -0.38 17.52 -2.04
N ILE A 15 0.55 17.77 -1.10
CA ILE A 15 1.99 17.67 -1.35
C ILE A 15 2.38 16.22 -1.60
N GLU A 16 1.91 15.29 -0.76
CA GLU A 16 2.20 13.86 -0.89
C GLU A 16 1.71 13.31 -2.24
N LEU A 17 0.48 13.64 -2.63
CA LEU A 17 -0.07 13.26 -3.92
C LEU A 17 0.70 13.89 -5.09
N ALA A 18 1.09 15.16 -4.98
CA ALA A 18 1.87 15.83 -6.01
C ALA A 18 3.25 15.17 -6.21
N ILE A 19 3.94 14.84 -5.12
CA ILE A 19 5.23 14.16 -5.15
C ILE A 19 5.09 12.77 -5.79
N ALA A 20 4.07 12.01 -5.41
CA ALA A 20 3.80 10.68 -5.97
C ALA A 20 3.63 10.73 -7.50
N VAL A 21 2.87 11.69 -8.02
CA VAL A 21 2.63 11.85 -9.46
C VAL A 21 3.90 12.28 -10.21
N VAL A 22 4.68 13.21 -9.64
CA VAL A 22 5.93 13.69 -10.27
C VAL A 22 6.97 12.56 -10.32
N ILE A 23 7.14 11.82 -9.23
CA ILE A 23 8.10 10.70 -9.19
C ILE A 23 7.65 9.57 -10.12
N GLY A 24 6.36 9.21 -10.10
CA GLY A 24 5.82 8.16 -10.96
C GLY A 24 5.96 8.46 -12.46
N SER A 25 5.70 9.71 -12.87
CA SER A 25 5.87 10.13 -14.27
C SER A 25 7.35 10.16 -14.69
N ALA A 26 8.24 10.69 -13.85
CA ALA A 26 9.67 10.72 -14.13
C ALA A 26 10.28 9.31 -14.26
N PHE A 27 9.87 8.39 -13.38
CA PHE A 27 10.31 7.00 -13.44
C PHE A 27 9.80 6.29 -14.70
N THR A 28 8.53 6.48 -15.06
CA THR A 28 7.96 5.91 -16.29
C THR A 28 8.70 6.42 -17.52
N ALA A 29 9.04 7.71 -17.56
CA ALA A 29 9.82 8.30 -18.64
C ALA A 29 11.23 7.68 -18.73
N LEU A 30 11.88 7.42 -17.59
CA LEU A 30 13.19 6.75 -17.54
C LEU A 30 13.14 5.34 -18.13
N VAL A 31 12.17 4.51 -17.70
CA VAL A 31 12.05 3.13 -18.19
C VAL A 31 11.66 3.11 -19.67
N THR A 32 10.81 4.04 -20.10
CA THR A 32 10.44 4.21 -21.51
C THR A 32 11.65 4.59 -22.36
N ALA A 33 12.47 5.53 -21.89
CA ALA A 33 13.69 5.93 -22.58
C ALA A 33 14.69 4.77 -22.66
N PHE A 34 14.88 4.00 -21.59
CA PHE A 34 15.73 2.81 -21.60
C PHE A 34 15.23 1.78 -22.62
N THR A 35 13.93 1.49 -22.60
CA THR A 35 13.37 0.47 -23.50
C THR A 35 13.46 0.93 -24.94
N ASN A 36 13.09 2.18 -25.23
CA ASN A 36 13.13 2.71 -26.59
C ASN A 36 14.53 2.80 -27.18
N ASN A 37 15.54 3.15 -26.39
CA ASN A 37 16.89 3.37 -26.89
C ASN A 37 17.79 2.14 -26.83
N ILE A 38 17.49 1.16 -25.96
CA ILE A 38 18.34 -0.02 -25.76
C ILE A 38 17.64 -1.30 -26.21
N ILE A 39 16.39 -1.51 -25.79
CA ILE A 39 15.67 -2.76 -26.05
C ILE A 39 15.08 -2.78 -27.46
N ASN A 40 14.43 -1.70 -27.90
CA ASN A 40 13.81 -1.66 -29.24
C ASN A 40 14.82 -1.90 -30.37
N PRO A 41 16.03 -1.31 -30.36
CA PRO A 41 17.03 -1.61 -31.38
C PRO A 41 17.49 -3.07 -31.37
N VAL A 42 17.57 -3.70 -30.19
CA VAL A 42 17.93 -5.12 -30.05
C VAL A 42 16.83 -6.02 -30.59
N ILE A 43 15.57 -5.73 -30.28
CA ILE A 43 14.42 -6.46 -30.82
C ILE A 43 14.33 -6.26 -32.34
N ALA A 44 14.52 -5.03 -32.82
CA ALA A 44 14.52 -4.72 -34.25
C ALA A 44 15.65 -5.45 -35.00
N ALA A 45 16.85 -5.52 -34.40
CA ALA A 45 17.97 -6.27 -34.96
C ALA A 45 17.69 -7.78 -35.00
N ALA A 46 17.04 -8.34 -33.96
CA ALA A 46 16.65 -9.75 -33.91
C ALA A 46 15.47 -10.06 -34.86
N GLY A 47 14.62 -9.08 -35.16
CA GLY A 47 13.48 -9.19 -36.09
C GLY A 47 13.84 -9.19 -37.58
N GLY A 48 15.11 -8.97 -37.92
CA GLY A 48 15.62 -9.01 -39.29
C GLY A 48 15.67 -7.64 -39.98
N MET A 49 16.77 -7.40 -40.69
CA MET A 49 17.22 -6.10 -41.25
C MET A 49 16.37 -5.55 -42.42
N ASN A 50 15.29 -6.22 -42.85
CA ASN A 50 14.56 -5.89 -44.08
C ASN A 50 13.03 -6.11 -44.00
N ALA A 51 12.38 -5.68 -42.94
CA ALA A 51 10.94 -5.52 -42.98
C ALA A 51 10.57 -4.30 -42.15
N ASP A 52 9.58 -3.55 -42.62
CA ASP A 52 8.67 -2.77 -41.78
C ASP A 52 8.21 -3.64 -40.59
N GLY A 53 9.01 -3.71 -39.52
CA GLY A 53 9.07 -4.83 -38.57
C GLY A 53 7.71 -5.39 -38.16
N LEU A 54 7.34 -6.54 -38.73
CA LEU A 54 6.08 -7.26 -38.47
C LEU A 54 4.80 -6.46 -38.74
N GLY A 55 4.88 -5.33 -39.44
CA GLY A 55 3.73 -4.48 -39.70
C GLY A 55 3.14 -4.70 -41.09
N PHE A 56 1.82 -4.87 -41.18
CA PHE A 56 1.13 -4.94 -42.47
C PHE A 56 0.27 -3.69 -42.69
N LYS A 57 0.27 -3.16 -43.92
CA LYS A 57 -0.63 -2.09 -44.32
C LYS A 57 -1.95 -2.71 -44.74
N ILE A 58 -3.07 -2.30 -44.15
CA ILE A 58 -4.40 -2.80 -44.53
C ILE A 58 -4.79 -2.23 -45.91
N TRP A 59 -4.37 -1.00 -46.22
CA TRP A 59 -4.53 -0.35 -47.53
C TRP A 59 -3.18 0.07 -48.09
N GLU A 60 -2.91 -0.30 -49.34
CA GLU A 60 -1.59 -0.23 -49.97
C GLU A 60 -1.07 1.21 -50.16
N ASN A 61 -1.96 2.22 -50.09
CA ASN A 61 -1.63 3.65 -50.27
C ASN A 61 -2.06 4.56 -49.11
N ASN A 62 -2.39 4.01 -47.94
CA ASN A 62 -2.70 4.84 -46.76
C ASN A 62 -1.68 4.63 -45.64
N PRO A 63 -0.77 5.59 -45.38
CA PRO A 63 0.18 5.50 -44.27
C PRO A 63 -0.51 5.46 -42.90
N ALA A 64 -1.78 5.89 -42.80
CA ALA A 64 -2.56 5.83 -41.56
C ALA A 64 -3.11 4.44 -41.22
N THR A 65 -2.99 3.45 -42.12
CA THR A 65 -3.54 2.08 -41.92
C THR A 65 -2.45 1.02 -41.78
N MET A 66 -1.30 1.41 -41.21
CA MET A 66 -0.21 0.50 -40.90
C MET A 66 -0.41 -0.14 -39.53
N VAL A 67 -0.66 -1.45 -39.50
CA VAL A 67 -0.73 -2.23 -38.25
C VAL A 67 0.67 -2.69 -37.91
N ASN A 68 1.31 -2.06 -36.93
CA ASN A 68 2.67 -2.41 -36.52
C ASN A 68 2.65 -3.41 -35.34
N ILE A 69 2.74 -4.71 -35.64
CA ILE A 69 2.78 -5.76 -34.61
C ILE A 69 4.06 -5.69 -33.79
N GLY A 70 5.17 -5.21 -34.38
CA GLY A 70 6.43 -4.98 -33.68
C GLY A 70 6.30 -3.95 -32.54
N ALA A 71 5.49 -2.90 -32.75
CA ALA A 71 5.22 -1.89 -31.73
C ALA A 71 4.42 -2.46 -30.54
N VAL A 72 3.49 -3.39 -30.80
CA VAL A 72 2.72 -4.05 -29.74
C VAL A 72 3.62 -4.99 -28.91
N LEU A 73 4.46 -5.79 -29.57
CA LEU A 73 5.43 -6.65 -28.88
C LEU A 73 6.40 -5.82 -28.05
N THR A 74 6.90 -4.73 -28.62
CA THR A 74 7.76 -3.77 -27.93
C THR A 74 7.10 -3.20 -26.69
N ALA A 75 5.85 -2.72 -26.81
CA ALA A 75 5.09 -2.21 -25.67
C ALA A 75 4.89 -3.25 -24.57
N LEU A 76 4.67 -4.52 -24.94
CA LEU A 76 4.57 -5.63 -24.00
C LEU A 76 5.90 -5.85 -23.25
N VAL A 77 7.04 -5.85 -23.95
CA VAL A 77 8.36 -5.96 -23.32
C VAL A 77 8.62 -4.78 -22.39
N THR A 78 8.33 -3.54 -22.81
CA THR A 78 8.42 -2.34 -21.95
C THR A 78 7.61 -2.51 -20.68
N PHE A 79 6.37 -3.00 -20.79
CA PHE A 79 5.49 -3.21 -19.65
C PHE A 79 6.06 -4.26 -18.67
N VAL A 80 6.53 -5.40 -19.18
CA VAL A 80 7.12 -6.46 -18.35
C VAL A 80 8.38 -5.98 -17.64
N ILE A 81 9.27 -5.26 -18.33
CA ILE A 81 10.47 -4.69 -17.72
C ILE A 81 10.09 -3.66 -16.64
N THR A 82 9.17 -2.76 -16.94
CA THR A 82 8.71 -1.76 -15.97
C THR A 82 8.14 -2.43 -14.71
N ALA A 83 7.26 -3.41 -14.89
CA ALA A 83 6.68 -4.18 -13.79
C ALA A 83 7.75 -4.92 -12.98
N ALA A 84 8.75 -5.52 -13.64
CA ALA A 84 9.84 -6.21 -12.98
C ALA A 84 10.71 -5.26 -12.13
N VAL A 85 11.03 -4.07 -12.67
CA VAL A 85 11.82 -3.07 -11.92
C VAL A 85 11.01 -2.53 -10.74
N VAL A 86 9.73 -2.19 -10.92
CA VAL A 86 8.87 -1.73 -9.83
C VAL A 86 8.73 -2.81 -8.75
N TYR A 87 8.53 -4.06 -9.15
CA TYR A 87 8.45 -5.18 -8.24
C TYR A 87 9.76 -5.34 -7.44
N PHE A 88 10.91 -5.31 -8.11
CA PHE A 88 12.19 -5.53 -7.43
C PHE A 88 12.61 -4.37 -6.53
N ILE A 89 12.33 -3.11 -6.91
CA ILE A 89 12.72 -1.92 -6.15
C ILE A 89 11.75 -1.59 -5.02
N PHE A 90 10.43 -1.79 -5.22
CA PHE A 90 9.43 -1.41 -4.22
C PHE A 90 8.81 -2.62 -3.54
N VAL A 91 8.29 -3.58 -4.30
CA VAL A 91 7.51 -4.70 -3.74
C VAL A 91 8.39 -5.70 -3.00
N ALA A 92 9.54 -6.10 -3.55
CA ALA A 92 10.44 -7.07 -2.93
C ALA A 92 11.02 -6.58 -1.58
N PRO A 93 11.55 -5.35 -1.45
CA PRO A 93 11.99 -4.86 -0.15
C PRO A 93 10.83 -4.61 0.80
N MET A 94 9.69 -4.10 0.33
CA MET A 94 8.51 -3.94 1.18
C MET A 94 8.01 -5.29 1.71
N ASN A 95 7.98 -6.32 0.87
CA ASN A 95 7.60 -7.67 1.27
C ASN A 95 8.61 -8.28 2.25
N LYS A 96 9.92 -8.01 2.07
CA LYS A 96 10.98 -8.44 2.98
C LYS A 96 10.91 -7.73 4.33
N ILE A 97 10.62 -6.42 4.34
CA ILE A 97 10.44 -5.66 5.58
C ILE A 97 9.18 -6.16 6.29
N ASN A 98 8.07 -6.33 5.56
CA ASN A 98 6.82 -6.84 6.15
C ASN A 98 6.97 -8.25 6.71
N SER A 99 7.75 -9.13 6.07
CA SER A 99 8.04 -10.46 6.63
C SER A 99 8.90 -10.37 7.89
N LEU A 100 9.94 -9.53 7.89
CA LEU A 100 10.79 -9.31 9.07
C LEU A 100 10.04 -8.66 10.24
N VAL A 101 9.12 -7.75 9.96
CA VAL A 101 8.23 -7.14 10.95
C VAL A 101 7.27 -8.21 11.47
N LYS A 102 6.63 -9.00 10.61
CA LYS A 102 5.71 -10.08 11.02
C LYS A 102 6.40 -11.17 11.88
N ASP A 103 7.65 -11.48 11.59
CA ASP A 103 8.45 -12.43 12.38
C ASP A 103 8.84 -11.85 13.75
N ARG A 104 9.08 -10.53 13.85
CA ARG A 104 9.31 -9.83 15.12
C ARG A 104 8.04 -9.64 15.96
N LEU A 105 6.91 -9.35 15.29
CA LEU A 105 5.57 -9.23 15.90
C LEU A 105 5.03 -10.57 16.43
N SER A 106 5.60 -11.69 16.01
CA SER A 106 5.28 -13.01 16.58
C SER A 106 6.02 -13.29 17.89
N THR A 107 6.98 -12.44 18.28
CA THR A 107 7.79 -12.62 19.50
C THR A 107 7.64 -11.47 20.51
N GLU A 108 7.41 -10.23 20.07
CA GLU A 108 7.18 -9.08 20.97
C GLU A 108 6.12 -8.13 20.36
N GLU A 109 5.36 -7.52 21.24
CA GLU A 109 4.20 -6.67 21.00
C GLU A 109 4.41 -5.61 19.89
N PRO A 110 3.38 -5.28 19.07
CA PRO A 110 3.50 -4.30 17.99
C PRO A 110 3.62 -2.86 18.52
N GLU A 111 4.83 -2.33 18.55
CA GLU A 111 5.13 -0.89 18.72
C GLU A 111 6.29 -0.57 17.74
N GLU A 112 6.27 0.38 16.81
CA GLU A 112 5.38 1.49 16.45
C GLU A 112 5.60 1.80 14.95
N GLU A 113 4.56 1.72 14.10
CA GLU A 113 4.34 2.89 13.24
C GLU A 113 3.75 3.95 14.19
N PRO A 114 4.09 5.25 14.08
CA PRO A 114 3.44 6.26 14.91
C PRO A 114 1.94 6.15 14.63
N LEU A 115 1.25 5.47 15.54
CA LEU A 115 -0.18 5.27 15.48
C LEU A 115 -0.75 6.67 15.30
N PRO A 116 -1.60 6.91 14.28
CA PRO A 116 -2.36 8.14 14.20
C PRO A 116 -2.88 8.46 15.61
N ALA A 117 -2.71 9.68 16.10
CA ALA A 117 -2.99 10.02 17.50
C ALA A 117 -4.37 9.48 17.96
N ASP A 118 -5.33 9.45 17.04
CA ASP A 118 -6.65 8.85 17.22
C ASP A 118 -6.60 7.36 17.59
N THR A 119 -5.78 6.55 16.93
CA THR A 119 -5.65 5.11 17.22
C THR A 119 -4.92 4.83 18.53
N ALA A 120 -3.95 5.66 18.92
CA ALA A 120 -3.32 5.58 20.24
C ALA A 120 -4.32 5.94 21.35
N LEU A 121 -5.07 7.04 21.17
CA LEU A 121 -6.17 7.41 22.07
C LEU A 121 -7.25 6.33 22.15
N LEU A 122 -7.59 5.68 21.04
CA LEU A 122 -8.55 4.57 21.05
C LEU A 122 -8.01 3.34 21.80
N ALA A 123 -6.71 3.08 21.76
CA ALA A 123 -6.09 2.02 22.56
C ALA A 123 -6.16 2.36 24.06
N GLU A 124 -5.80 3.60 24.44
CA GLU A 124 -5.93 4.07 25.82
C GLU A 124 -7.39 4.02 26.31
N ILE A 125 -8.35 4.49 25.51
CA ILE A 125 -9.78 4.43 25.83
C ILE A 125 -10.25 2.97 25.99
N ARG A 126 -9.81 2.06 25.11
CA ARG A 126 -10.14 0.63 25.20
C ARG A 126 -9.65 0.05 26.52
N ASP A 127 -8.43 0.39 26.92
CA ASP A 127 -7.81 -0.17 28.12
C ASP A 127 -8.46 0.40 29.39
N LEU A 128 -8.74 1.72 29.42
CA LEU A 128 -9.53 2.34 30.48
C LEU A 128 -10.95 1.75 30.58
N LEU A 129 -11.60 1.43 29.46
CA LEU A 129 -12.92 0.79 29.45
C LEU A 129 -12.86 -0.67 29.93
N LYS A 130 -11.80 -1.41 29.60
CA LYS A 130 -11.58 -2.77 30.13
C LYS A 130 -11.40 -2.74 31.64
N ASP A 131 -10.58 -1.82 32.15
CA ASP A 131 -10.34 -1.66 33.58
C ASP A 131 -11.63 -1.26 34.31
N ALA A 132 -12.41 -0.33 33.74
CA ALA A 132 -13.70 0.05 34.29
C ALA A 132 -14.73 -1.10 34.28
N ALA A 133 -14.74 -1.91 33.21
CA ALA A 133 -15.60 -3.10 33.13
C ALA A 133 -15.19 -4.17 34.15
N ALA A 134 -13.88 -4.38 34.34
CA ALA A 134 -13.34 -5.30 35.33
C ALA A 134 -13.71 -4.86 36.76
N ALA A 135 -13.50 -3.59 37.10
CA ALA A 135 -13.85 -3.03 38.41
C ALA A 135 -15.35 -3.17 38.72
N ARG A 136 -16.23 -2.94 37.73
CA ARG A 136 -17.68 -3.13 37.87
C ARG A 136 -18.07 -4.59 38.09
N SER A 137 -17.37 -5.53 37.46
CA SER A 137 -17.61 -6.96 37.66
C SER A 137 -17.28 -7.41 39.08
N ILE A 138 -16.18 -6.90 39.64
CA ILE A 138 -15.71 -7.21 41.00
C ILE A 138 -16.69 -6.68 42.05
N ALA A 139 -17.17 -5.43 41.90
CA ALA A 139 -18.16 -4.86 42.81
C ALA A 139 -19.47 -5.67 42.81
N ARG A 140 -19.91 -6.15 41.64
CA ARG A 140 -21.14 -6.95 41.55
C ARG A 140 -21.00 -8.33 42.20
N THR A 141 -19.81 -8.93 42.16
CA THR A 141 -19.56 -10.22 42.84
C THR A 141 -19.49 -10.06 44.35
N SER A 142 -18.92 -8.96 44.88
CA SER A 142 -18.88 -8.73 46.33
C SER A 142 -20.27 -8.46 46.91
N ASP A 143 -21.12 -7.76 46.17
CA ASP A 143 -22.51 -7.52 46.60
C ASP A 143 -23.28 -8.85 46.73
N LEU A 144 -23.12 -9.74 45.74
CA LEU A 144 -23.72 -11.08 45.72
C LEU A 144 -23.20 -11.99 46.84
N GLU A 145 -21.91 -11.95 47.17
CA GLU A 145 -21.37 -12.72 48.31
C GLU A 145 -21.90 -12.20 49.65
N SER A 146 -22.01 -10.87 49.81
CA SER A 146 -22.55 -10.29 51.05
C SER A 146 -24.04 -10.62 51.25
N ASP A 147 -24.82 -10.64 50.16
CA ASP A 147 -26.23 -11.01 50.19
C ASP A 147 -26.36 -12.50 50.57
N LEU A 148 -25.54 -13.38 49.99
CA LEU A 148 -25.57 -14.81 50.25
C LEU A 148 -25.16 -15.16 51.69
N ASP A 149 -24.13 -14.49 52.22
CA ASP A 149 -23.69 -14.65 53.61
C ASP A 149 -24.77 -14.18 54.59
N SER A 150 -25.46 -13.08 54.28
CA SER A 150 -26.58 -12.60 55.09
C SER A 150 -27.77 -13.56 55.10
N GLU A 151 -28.03 -14.21 53.96
CA GLU A 151 -29.13 -15.16 53.80
C GLU A 151 -28.82 -16.48 54.54
N LEU A 152 -27.58 -16.96 54.48
CA LEU A 152 -27.08 -18.12 55.22
C LEU A 152 -27.08 -17.92 56.76
N ASP A 153 -26.75 -16.72 57.23
CA ASP A 153 -26.77 -16.41 58.67
C ASP A 153 -28.20 -16.27 59.21
N SER A 154 -29.14 -15.84 58.36
CA SER A 154 -30.57 -15.81 58.68
C SER A 154 -31.19 -17.21 58.82
N ASP A 155 -30.69 -18.18 58.05
CA ASP A 155 -31.20 -19.55 58.05
C ASP A 155 -30.61 -20.40 59.19
N ARG A 156 -29.42 -20.03 59.71
CA ARG A 156 -28.82 -20.64 60.92
C ARG A 156 -29.41 -20.15 62.23
N THR A 157 -30.12 -19.02 62.22
CA THR A 157 -30.69 -18.38 63.41
C THR A 157 -32.18 -18.69 63.63
N ARG A 158 -32.79 -19.50 62.74
CA ARG A 158 -34.11 -20.11 62.90
C ARG A 158 -34.03 -21.56 63.34
#